data_AF-A0A2M7C9L3-F1
#
_entry.id   AF-A0A2M7C9L3-F1
#
_cell.length_a   1.000
_cell.length_b   1.000
_cell.length_c   1.000
_cell.angle_alpha   90.00
_cell.angle_beta   90.00
_cell.angle_gamma   90.00
#
_symmetry.space_group_name_H-M   'P 1'
#
loop_
_entity.id
_entity.type
_entity.pdbx_description
1 polymer ?
#
loop_
_entity_poly.entity_id
_entity_poly.type
_entity_poly.pdbx_seq_one_letter_code
_entity_poly.pdbx_strand_id
1 'polypeptide(L)'
;MDRYGYSKKLSTGIVAIGGTLGSLVPPSVTLIVFGMITEQSIGKLFLAALFPGLIVSLFFIFVIYGWCKINPKIGPKGKKFSWRERFSSL
;
A
#
# COMPACT_ATOMS: atom_id res chain seq x y z
N MET A 1 6.16 -7.34 -11.85
CA MET A 1 6.08 -5.98 -12.44
C MET A 1 6.91 -5.86 -13.73
N ASP A 2 8.01 -6.60 -13.85
CA ASP A 2 8.87 -6.65 -15.05
C ASP A 2 8.12 -6.98 -16.36
N ARG A 3 7.18 -7.95 -16.35
CA ARG A 3 6.35 -8.28 -17.54
C ARG A 3 5.46 -7.13 -18.03
N TYR A 4 5.21 -6.13 -17.17
CA TYR A 4 4.38 -4.97 -17.47
C TYR A 4 5.22 -3.70 -17.74
N GLY A 5 6.54 -3.82 -17.83
CA GLY A 5 7.44 -2.69 -18.13
C GLY A 5 7.64 -1.70 -16.98
N TYR A 6 7.28 -2.07 -15.75
CA TYR A 6 7.51 -1.23 -14.57
C TYR A 6 8.99 -1.26 -14.17
N SER A 7 9.49 -0.12 -13.67
CA SER A 7 10.86 -0.04 -13.15
C SER A 7 11.04 -0.96 -11.94
N LYS A 8 12.18 -1.67 -11.89
CA LYS A 8 12.55 -2.49 -10.74
C LYS A 8 12.60 -1.65 -9.46
N LYS A 9 13.08 -0.41 -9.51
CA LYS A 9 13.18 0.48 -8.33
C LYS A 9 11.81 0.76 -7.70
N LEU A 10 10.80 1.04 -8.53
CA LEU A 10 9.43 1.27 -8.04
C LEU A 10 8.84 -0.02 -7.47
N SER A 11 9.04 -1.13 -8.18
CA SER A 11 8.51 -2.44 -7.79
C SER A 11 9.06 -2.90 -6.44
N THR A 12 10.39 -2.84 -6.26
CA THR A 12 11.04 -3.23 -5.01
C THR A 12 10.70 -2.28 -3.87
N GLY A 13 10.61 -0.97 -4.16
CA GLY A 13 10.21 0.04 -3.17
C GLY A 13 8.79 -0.20 -2.65
N ILE A 14 7.82 -0.44 -3.52
CA ILE A 14 6.43 -0.72 -3.13
C ILE A 14 6.34 -2.00 -2.28
N VAL A 15 7.06 -3.06 -2.66
CA VAL A 15 7.06 -4.32 -1.90
C VAL A 15 7.69 -4.13 -0.51
N ALA A 16 8.82 -3.43 -0.43
CA ALA A 16 9.49 -3.15 0.85
C ALA A 16 8.59 -2.35 1.80
N ILE A 17 7.95 -1.29 1.29
CA ILE A 17 7.02 -0.46 2.06
C ILE A 17 5.74 -1.20 2.44
N GLY A 18 5.23 -2.06 1.56
CA GLY A 18 4.02 -2.85 1.82
C GLY A 18 4.15 -3.72 3.07
N GLY A 19 5.34 -4.31 3.29
CA GLY A 19 5.63 -5.06 4.52
C GLY A 19 5.64 -4.19 5.78
N THR A 20 6.24 -3.00 5.70
CA THR A 20 6.32 -2.06 6.83
C THR A 20 4.98 -1.41 7.18
N LEU A 21 4.15 -1.09 6.18
CA LEU A 21 2.80 -0.57 6.44
C LEU A 21 1.87 -1.66 6.97
N GLY A 22 2.00 -2.89 6.46
CA GLY A 22 1.22 -4.03 6.92
C GLY A 22 1.47 -4.38 8.39
N SER A 23 2.67 -4.11 8.92
CA SER A 23 2.96 -4.31 10.34
C SER A 23 2.42 -3.20 11.25
N LEU A 24 2.12 -2.02 10.70
CA LEU A 24 1.55 -0.89 11.45
C LEU A 24 0.02 -1.00 11.55
N VAL A 25 -0.64 -1.47 10.49
CA VAL A 25 -2.11 -1.60 10.42
C VAL A 25 -2.56 -2.85 11.19
N PRO A 26 -3.62 -2.78 12.03
CA PRO A 26 -4.09 -3.91 12.81
C PRO A 26 -4.46 -5.14 11.96
N PRO A 27 -4.18 -6.37 12.43
CA PRO A 27 -3.61 -6.75 13.72
C PRO A 27 -2.07 -6.63 13.79
N SER A 28 -1.56 -5.84 14.73
CA SER A 28 -0.12 -5.60 14.92
C SER A 28 0.35 -6.05 16.30
N VAL A 29 1.31 -6.97 16.35
CA VAL A 29 1.90 -7.48 17.61
C VAL A 29 2.54 -6.35 18.42
N THR A 30 3.19 -5.40 17.75
CA THR A 30 3.82 -4.25 18.41
C THR A 30 2.81 -3.39 19.16
N LEU A 31 1.63 -3.13 18.58
CA LEU A 31 0.56 -2.38 19.24
C LEU A 31 -0.07 -3.16 20.40
N ILE A 32 -0.14 -4.49 20.32
CA ILE A 32 -0.60 -5.34 21.42
C ILE A 32 0.35 -5.23 22.60
N VAL A 33 1.65 -5.41 22.38
CA VAL A 33 2.68 -5.30 23.43
C VAL A 33 2.67 -3.90 24.05
N PHE A 34 2.56 -2.86 23.22
CA PHE A 34 2.45 -1.49 23.72
C PHE A 34 1.19 -1.26 24.56
N GLY A 35 0.04 -1.78 24.11
CA GLY A 35 -1.22 -1.72 24.87
C GLY A 35 -1.15 -2.44 26.21
N MET A 36 -0.43 -3.57 26.26
CA MET A 36 -0.19 -4.30 27.51
C MET A 36 0.68 -3.50 28.48
N ILE A 37 1.78 -2.91 28.01
CA ILE A 37 2.69 -2.11 28.85
C ILE A 37 2.01 -0.84 29.38
N THR A 38 1.14 -0.22 28.57
CA THR A 38 0.45 1.03 28.92
C THR A 38 -0.89 0.81 29.62
N GLU A 39 -1.25 -0.46 29.88
CA GLU A 39 -2.55 -0.87 30.45
C GLU A 39 -3.76 -0.26 29.70
N GLN A 40 -3.59 0.01 28.41
CA GLN A 40 -4.62 0.60 27.57
C GLN A 40 -5.44 -0.49 26.87
N SER A 41 -6.69 -0.14 26.53
CA SER A 41 -7.51 -1.02 25.70
C SER A 41 -6.90 -1.18 24.31
N ILE A 42 -6.48 -2.41 23.98
CA ILE A 42 -5.92 -2.79 22.68
C ILE A 42 -6.89 -2.41 21.54
N GLY A 43 -8.19 -2.61 21.74
CA GLY A 43 -9.21 -2.24 20.76
C GLY A 43 -9.26 -0.74 20.46
N LYS A 44 -9.12 0.11 21.49
CA LYS A 44 -9.03 1.57 21.30
C LYS A 44 -7.75 1.97 20.56
N LEU A 45 -6.63 1.33 20.88
CA LEU A 45 -5.35 1.53 20.18
C LEU A 45 -5.42 1.14 18.70
N PHE A 46 -6.08 0.03 18.37
CA PHE A 46 -6.26 -0.39 16.98
C PHE A 46 -7.12 0.59 16.18
N LEU A 47 -8.23 1.05 16.76
CA LEU A 47 -9.07 2.08 16.14
C LEU A 47 -8.29 3.39 15.96
N ALA A 48 -7.52 3.80 16.96
CA ALA A 48 -6.68 4.99 16.89
C ALA A 48 -5.58 4.86 15.82
N ALA A 49 -5.01 3.67 15.62
CA ALA A 49 -3.98 3.41 14.62
C ALA A 49 -4.51 3.37 13.18
N LEU A 50 -5.82 3.15 12.99
CA LEU A 50 -6.45 3.15 11.68
C LEU A 50 -6.33 4.52 10.99
N PHE A 51 -6.56 5.61 11.73
CA PHE A 51 -6.50 6.97 11.22
C PHE A 51 -5.11 7.34 10.65
N PRO A 52 -4.00 7.24 11.39
CA PRO A 52 -2.67 7.48 10.84
C PRO A 52 -2.29 6.47 9.75
N GLY A 53 -2.71 5.20 9.86
CA GLY A 53 -2.47 4.20 8.82
C GLY A 53 -3.10 4.58 7.47
N LEU A 54 -4.35 5.07 7.49
CA LEU A 54 -5.05 5.56 6.31
C LEU A 54 -4.38 6.80 5.72
N ILE A 55 -3.94 7.74 6.56
CA ILE A 55 -3.21 8.93 6.11
C ILE A 55 -1.93 8.53 5.38
N VAL A 56 -1.11 7.68 5.98
CA VAL A 56 0.16 7.24 5.38
C VAL A 56 -0.09 6.48 4.07
N SER A 57 -1.11 5.60 4.04
CA SER A 57 -1.53 4.91 2.82
C SER A 57 -1.91 5.88 1.70
N LEU A 58 -2.70 6.91 2.01
CA LEU A 58 -3.06 7.97 1.05
C LEU A 58 -1.83 8.72 0.54
N PHE A 59 -0.91 9.11 1.42
CA PHE A 59 0.35 9.75 1.02
C PHE A 59 1.16 8.87 0.07
N PHE A 60 1.28 7.57 0.34
CA PHE A 60 1.97 6.65 -0.56
C PHE A 60 1.29 6.55 -1.93
N ILE A 61 -0.04 6.49 -1.96
CA ILE A 61 -0.79 6.51 -3.23
C ILE A 61 -0.48 7.79 -4.01
N PHE A 62 -0.52 8.95 -3.37
CA PHE A 62 -0.22 10.23 -4.03
C PHE A 62 1.22 10.31 -4.52
N VAL A 63 2.19 9.87 -3.73
CA VAL A 63 3.61 9.85 -4.13
C VAL A 63 3.82 8.92 -5.33
N ILE A 64 3.30 7.70 -5.29
CA ILE A 64 3.41 6.75 -6.40
C ILE A 64 2.72 7.30 -7.65
N TYR A 65 1.52 7.85 -7.52
CA TYR A 65 0.77 8.44 -8.62
C TYR A 65 1.50 9.64 -9.24
N GLY A 66 1.99 10.57 -8.41
CA GLY A 66 2.77 11.72 -8.84
C GLY A 66 4.06 11.31 -9.53
N TRP A 67 4.76 10.30 -8.99
CA TRP A 67 6.01 9.81 -9.57
C TRP A 67 5.80 9.15 -10.93
N CYS A 68 4.75 8.35 -11.09
CA CYS A 68 4.35 7.78 -12.37
C CYS A 68 3.93 8.87 -13.39
N LYS A 69 3.34 9.98 -12.93
CA LYS A 69 2.97 11.12 -13.79
C LYS A 69 4.18 11.92 -14.27
N ILE A 70 5.16 12.16 -13.39
CA ILE A 70 6.40 12.89 -13.71
C ILE A 70 7.30 12.04 -14.62
N ASN A 71 7.40 10.74 -14.36
CA ASN A 71 8.22 9.85 -15.17
C ASN A 71 7.43 8.60 -15.62
N PRO A 72 6.77 8.66 -16.78
CA PRO A 72 5.98 7.57 -17.33
C PRO A 72 6.78 6.28 -17.62
N LYS A 73 8.12 6.36 -17.67
CA LYS A 73 8.98 5.18 -17.87
C LYS A 73 9.02 4.27 -16.63
N ILE A 74 8.65 4.79 -15.46
CA ILE A 74 8.69 4.05 -14.19
C ILE A 74 7.45 3.18 -14.03
N GLY A 75 6.30 3.66 -14.51
CA GLY A 75 5.02 2.95 -14.52
C GLY A 75 4.28 3.23 -15.83
N PRO A 76 4.55 2.48 -16.91
CA PRO A 76 3.87 2.69 -18.18
C PRO A 76 2.38 2.42 -18.03
N LYS A 77 1.55 3.24 -18.70
CA LYS A 77 0.09 3.06 -18.69
C LYS A 77 -0.22 1.68 -19.26
N GLY A 78 -0.84 0.81 -18.45
CA GLY A 78 -1.32 -0.49 -18.91
C GLY A 78 -2.35 -0.34 -20.02
N LYS A 79 -2.45 -1.33 -20.91
CA LYS A 79 -3.51 -1.40 -21.92
C LYS A 79 -4.87 -1.37 -21.20
N LYS A 80 -5.74 -0.43 -21.57
CA LYS A 80 -7.12 -0.39 -21.09
C LYS A 80 -7.89 -1.52 -21.78
N PHE A 81 -8.39 -2.48 -21.02
CA PHE A 81 -9.26 -3.53 -21.55
C PHE A 81 -10.72 -3.13 -21.32
N SER A 82 -11.56 -3.28 -22.34
CA SER A 82 -13.01 -3.05 -22.18
C SER A 82 -13.65 -4.23 -21.44
N TRP A 83 -14.78 -3.99 -20.77
CA TRP A 83 -15.53 -5.05 -20.05
C TRP A 83 -15.92 -6.23 -20.96
N ARG A 84 -16.09 -6.00 -22.28
CA ARG A 84 -16.33 -7.07 -23.26
C ARG A 84 -15.12 -7.98 -23.48
N GLU A 85 -13.91 -7.44 -23.47
CA GLU A 85 -12.68 -8.24 -23.62
C GLU A 85 -12.42 -9.10 -22.38
N ARG A 86 -12.79 -8.62 -21.19
CA ARG A 86 -12.65 -9.36 -19.93
C ARG A 86 -13.55 -10.59 -19.83
N PHE A 87 -14.77 -10.52 -20.40
CA PHE A 87 -15.70 -11.65 -20.42
C PHE A 87 -15.40 -12.67 -21.51
N SER A 88 -14.67 -12.28 -22.58
CA SER A 88 -14.29 -13.19 -23.67
C SER A 88 -13.02 -13.99 -23.40
N SER A 89 -12.26 -13.67 -22.35
CA SER A 89 -10.98 -14.31 -22.01
C SER A 89 -11.07 -15.32 -20.86
N LEU A 90 -12.28 -15.53 -20.32
CA LEU A 90 -12.62 -16.55 -19.32
C LEU A 90 -13.13 -17.80 -20.05
#